data_AF-A0AAV4HLU5-F1
#
_entry.id   AF-A0AAV4HLU5-F1
#
_cell.length_a   1.000
_cell.length_b   1.000
_cell.length_c   1.000
_cell.angle_alpha   90.00
_cell.angle_beta   90.00
_cell.angle_gamma   90.00
#
_symmetry.space_group_name_H-M   'P 1'
#
loop_
_entity.id
_entity.type
_entity.pdbx_description
1 polymer ?
#
loop_
_entity_poly.entity_id
_entity_poly.type
_entity_poly.pdbx_seq_one_letter_code
_entity_poly.pdbx_strand_id
1 'polypeptide(L)'
;MKDEVRAAIRKMKSGKATGPDSIAVEQIEALEEFGITIITDLLNEIYDTGQIPTDMLKSIFIAIPKKAGATESELHRTISLMSHVTKILLRVVMMRVRNKIGQEIAEKQCGFVERKGTTNAIYMLRALIERALEVQKDVYLCFIDYTKAFDRVRHTEILKQLKQLNVD
;
A
#
# COMPACT_ATOMS: atom_id res chain seq x y z
N MET A 1 11.39 -15.64 -5.00
CA MET A 1 10.52 -14.98 -5.99
C MET A 1 9.25 -15.76 -6.31
N LYS A 2 9.32 -16.97 -6.89
CA LYS A 2 8.12 -17.70 -7.36
C LYS A 2 7.00 -17.84 -6.31
N ASP A 3 7.36 -18.21 -5.07
CA ASP A 3 6.38 -18.30 -3.98
C ASP A 3 5.81 -16.95 -3.55
N GLU A 4 6.62 -15.89 -3.62
CA GLU A 4 6.20 -14.52 -3.32
C GLU A 4 5.21 -14.02 -4.38
N VAL A 5 5.47 -14.32 -5.66
CA VAL A 5 4.56 -14.04 -6.78
C VAL A 5 3.25 -14.80 -6.61
N ARG A 6 3.32 -16.11 -6.32
CA ARG A 6 2.13 -16.93 -6.05
C ARG A 6 1.32 -16.37 -4.88
N ALA A 7 1.98 -15.97 -3.79
CA ALA A 7 1.32 -15.34 -2.64
C ALA A 7 0.72 -13.97 -2.99
N ALA A 8 1.39 -13.18 -3.84
CA ALA A 8 0.90 -11.88 -4.29
C ALA A 8 -0.37 -12.01 -5.15
N ILE A 9 -0.38 -12.97 -6.09
CA ILE A 9 -1.53 -13.31 -6.94
C ILE A 9 -2.71 -13.75 -6.09
N ARG A 10 -2.51 -14.71 -5.16
CA ARG A 10 -3.58 -15.20 -4.25
C ARG A 10 -4.23 -14.11 -3.39
N LYS A 11 -3.53 -13.01 -3.13
CA LYS A 11 -4.05 -11.86 -2.37
C LYS A 11 -4.76 -10.83 -3.26
N MET A 12 -4.77 -11.00 -4.59
CA MET A 12 -5.57 -10.16 -5.48
C MET A 12 -7.06 -10.45 -5.28
N LYS A 13 -7.90 -9.49 -5.68
CA LYS A 13 -9.36 -9.64 -5.59
C LYS A 13 -9.90 -9.65 -7.01
N SER A 14 -10.74 -10.62 -7.33
CA SER A 14 -11.52 -10.66 -8.57
C SER A 14 -12.50 -9.47 -8.66
N GLY A 15 -12.96 -9.16 -9.87
CA GLY A 15 -13.91 -8.08 -10.17
C GLY A 15 -13.31 -6.69 -10.04
N LYS A 16 -12.00 -6.53 -10.25
CA LYS A 16 -11.32 -5.23 -10.20
C LYS A 16 -11.10 -4.68 -11.60
N ALA A 17 -11.26 -3.36 -11.73
CA ALA A 17 -11.00 -2.66 -12.98
C ALA A 17 -9.53 -2.85 -13.41
N THR A 18 -9.36 -3.10 -14.70
CA THR A 18 -8.07 -3.32 -15.36
C THR A 18 -7.25 -2.03 -15.46
N GLY A 19 -5.95 -2.18 -15.70
CA GLY A 19 -5.07 -1.07 -16.06
C GLY A 19 -5.09 -0.79 -17.56
N PRO A 20 -4.13 0.00 -18.07
CA PRO A 20 -3.99 0.27 -19.51
C PRO A 20 -3.84 -0.97 -20.39
N ASP A 21 -3.35 -2.08 -19.82
CA ASP A 21 -3.12 -3.36 -20.48
C ASP A 21 -4.40 -4.19 -20.70
N SER A 22 -5.52 -3.79 -20.08
CA SER A 22 -6.79 -4.52 -20.13
C SER A 22 -6.72 -5.97 -19.63
N ILE A 23 -5.72 -6.32 -18.81
CA ILE A 23 -5.56 -7.65 -18.23
C ILE A 23 -6.23 -7.70 -16.86
N ALA A 24 -7.22 -8.56 -16.71
CA ALA A 24 -7.95 -8.80 -15.46
C ALA A 24 -7.23 -9.78 -14.52
N VAL A 25 -7.56 -9.75 -13.22
CA VAL A 25 -7.02 -10.72 -12.23
C VAL A 25 -7.33 -12.15 -12.66
N GLU A 26 -8.56 -12.38 -13.11
CA GLU A 26 -9.10 -13.68 -13.47
C GLU A 26 -8.36 -14.31 -14.64
N GLN A 27 -7.89 -13.48 -15.58
CA GLN A 27 -7.06 -13.96 -16.69
C GLN A 27 -5.69 -14.41 -16.20
N ILE A 28 -5.09 -13.71 -15.23
CA ILE A 28 -3.83 -14.13 -14.61
C ILE A 28 -4.03 -15.42 -13.81
N GLU A 29 -5.11 -15.53 -13.05
CA GLU A 29 -5.44 -16.72 -12.26
C GLU A 29 -5.70 -17.95 -13.15
N ALA A 30 -6.38 -17.76 -14.30
CA ALA A 30 -6.67 -18.83 -15.26
C ALA A 30 -5.42 -19.44 -15.92
N LEU A 31 -4.28 -18.74 -15.89
CA LEU A 31 -3.01 -19.26 -16.42
C LEU A 31 -2.27 -20.17 -15.43
N GLU A 32 -2.75 -20.28 -14.19
CA GLU A 32 -2.20 -21.18 -13.15
C GLU A 32 -0.66 -21.13 -13.04
N GLU A 33 0.02 -22.27 -13.00
CA GLU A 33 1.49 -22.35 -12.89
C GLU A 33 2.24 -21.73 -14.07
N PHE A 34 1.64 -21.72 -15.26
CA PHE A 34 2.23 -21.07 -16.43
C PHE A 34 2.28 -19.55 -16.23
N GLY A 35 1.18 -18.94 -15.80
CA GLY A 35 1.12 -17.51 -15.49
C GLY A 35 2.05 -17.10 -14.35
N ILE A 36 2.13 -17.92 -13.29
CA ILE A 36 3.07 -17.69 -12.18
C ILE A 36 4.52 -17.70 -12.69
N THR A 37 4.87 -18.64 -13.57
CA THR A 37 6.23 -18.77 -14.09
C THR A 37 6.60 -17.57 -14.95
N ILE A 38 5.76 -17.18 -15.92
CA ILE A 38 6.00 -15.99 -16.78
C ILE A 38 6.17 -14.72 -15.96
N ILE A 39 5.27 -14.48 -15.00
CA ILE A 39 5.34 -13.28 -14.15
C ILE A 39 6.59 -13.33 -13.27
N THR A 40 6.98 -14.52 -12.79
CA THR A 40 8.21 -14.67 -12.00
C THR A 40 9.45 -14.34 -12.82
N ASP A 41 9.54 -14.83 -14.05
CA ASP A 41 10.68 -14.60 -14.94
C ASP A 41 10.82 -13.11 -15.27
N LEU A 42 9.70 -12.46 -15.62
CA LEU A 42 9.66 -11.00 -15.83
C LEU A 42 10.11 -10.22 -14.59
N LEU A 43 9.62 -10.60 -13.40
CA LEU A 43 10.00 -9.93 -12.17
C LEU A 43 11.48 -10.14 -11.84
N ASN A 44 12.04 -11.33 -12.05
CA ASN A 44 13.46 -11.57 -11.87
C ASN A 44 14.30 -10.69 -12.81
N GLU A 45 13.92 -10.60 -14.10
CA GLU A 45 14.61 -9.72 -15.05
C GLU A 45 14.57 -8.25 -14.61
N ILE A 46 13.43 -7.76 -14.11
CA ILE A 46 13.31 -6.41 -13.56
C ILE A 46 14.23 -6.23 -12.35
N TYR A 47 14.33 -7.23 -11.46
CA TYR A 47 15.20 -7.16 -10.29
C TYR A 47 16.69 -7.18 -10.66
N ASP A 48 17.08 -8.01 -11.63
CA ASP A 48 18.47 -8.17 -12.05
C ASP A 48 18.97 -6.95 -12.84
N THR A 49 18.11 -6.36 -13.68
CA THR A 49 18.47 -5.23 -14.55
C THR A 49 18.16 -3.87 -13.94
N GLY A 50 17.24 -3.80 -12.98
CA GLY A 50 16.66 -2.55 -12.48
C GLY A 50 15.76 -1.83 -13.48
N GLN A 51 15.43 -2.45 -14.62
CA GLN A 51 14.64 -1.84 -15.68
C GLN A 51 13.20 -2.34 -15.65
N ILE A 52 12.25 -1.42 -15.48
CA ILE A 52 10.81 -1.73 -15.55
C ILE A 52 10.31 -1.41 -16.97
N PRO A 53 9.60 -2.34 -17.65
CA PRO A 53 8.99 -2.07 -18.94
C PRO A 53 8.11 -0.81 -18.92
N THR A 54 8.24 0.04 -19.94
CA THR A 54 7.55 1.34 -19.97
C THR A 54 6.02 1.21 -19.86
N ASP A 55 5.44 0.13 -20.37
CA ASP A 55 4.00 -0.12 -20.26
C ASP A 55 3.55 -0.36 -18.82
N MET A 56 4.40 -0.95 -17.97
CA MET A 56 4.14 -1.14 -16.55
C MET A 56 4.24 0.17 -15.73
N LEU A 57 4.79 1.24 -16.33
CA LEU A 57 4.87 2.57 -15.72
C LEU A 57 3.65 3.44 -16.05
N LYS A 58 2.78 3.00 -16.98
CA LYS A 58 1.56 3.72 -17.37
C LYS A 58 0.42 3.43 -16.38
N SER A 59 -0.47 4.39 -16.22
CA SER A 59 -1.68 4.24 -15.39
C SER A 59 -2.82 5.10 -15.90
N ILE A 60 -4.06 4.63 -15.72
CA ILE A 60 -5.27 5.41 -16.01
C ILE A 60 -5.65 6.18 -14.74
N PHE A 61 -5.79 7.50 -14.84
CA PHE A 61 -6.22 8.34 -13.72
C PHE A 61 -7.73 8.61 -13.81
N ILE A 62 -8.45 8.33 -12.72
CA ILE A 62 -9.88 8.55 -12.59
C ILE A 62 -10.14 9.44 -11.38
N ALA A 63 -10.82 10.56 -11.58
CA ALA A 63 -11.26 11.44 -10.49
C ALA A 63 -12.64 10.98 -9.98
N ILE A 64 -12.70 10.49 -8.73
CA ILE A 64 -13.95 10.09 -8.09
C ILE A 64 -14.43 11.19 -7.16
N PRO A 65 -15.66 11.71 -7.30
CA PRO A 65 -16.18 12.74 -6.40
C PRO A 65 -16.35 12.20 -4.97
N LYS A 66 -15.90 12.95 -3.96
CA LYS A 66 -16.07 12.60 -2.54
C LYS A 66 -17.52 12.75 -2.06
N LYS A 67 -18.30 13.62 -2.72
CA LYS A 67 -19.72 13.90 -2.46
C LYS A 67 -20.43 14.25 -3.77
N ALA A 68 -21.75 14.07 -3.82
CA ALA A 68 -22.55 14.47 -4.97
C ALA A 68 -22.41 15.98 -5.26
N GLY A 69 -22.34 16.35 -6.54
CA GLY A 69 -22.20 17.75 -6.97
C GLY A 69 -20.81 18.37 -6.74
N ALA A 70 -19.75 17.56 -6.54
CA ALA A 70 -18.39 18.08 -6.44
C ALA A 70 -17.93 18.70 -7.77
N THR A 71 -17.58 19.98 -7.74
CA THR A 71 -17.05 20.74 -8.90
C THR A 71 -15.57 21.08 -8.75
N GLU A 72 -15.09 21.25 -7.52
CA GLU A 72 -13.70 21.56 -7.22
C GLU A 72 -12.80 20.31 -7.23
N SER A 73 -11.56 20.44 -7.69
CA SER A 73 -10.61 19.32 -7.77
C SER A 73 -10.27 18.70 -6.40
N GLU A 74 -10.24 19.50 -5.34
CA GLU A 74 -9.95 19.04 -3.96
C GLU A 74 -11.06 18.16 -3.38
N LEU A 75 -12.27 18.29 -3.92
CA LEU A 75 -13.42 17.46 -3.58
C LEU A 75 -13.44 16.14 -4.35
N HIS A 76 -12.46 15.90 -5.21
CA HIS A 76 -12.26 14.63 -5.89
C HIS A 76 -11.14 13.83 -5.21
N ARG A 77 -11.25 12.50 -5.33
CA ARG A 77 -10.20 11.55 -5.03
C ARG A 77 -9.71 10.99 -6.35
N THR A 78 -8.49 11.34 -6.72
CA THR A 78 -7.83 10.72 -7.88
C THR A 78 -7.43 9.30 -7.52
N ILE A 79 -7.84 8.34 -8.36
CA ILE A 79 -7.43 6.95 -8.29
C ILE A 79 -6.59 6.63 -9.53
N SER A 80 -5.52 5.88 -9.34
CA SER A 80 -4.68 5.36 -10.41
C SER A 80 -4.96 3.88 -10.63
N LEU A 81 -5.34 3.51 -11.85
CA LEU A 81 -5.46 2.12 -12.30
C LEU A 81 -4.19 1.74 -13.05
N MET A 82 -3.32 0.99 -12.36
CA MET A 82 -2.12 0.37 -12.92
C MET A 82 -2.38 -1.08 -13.33
N SER A 83 -1.52 -1.60 -14.20
CA SER A 83 -1.47 -3.02 -14.56
C SER A 83 -1.45 -3.89 -13.30
N HIS A 84 -2.10 -5.04 -13.40
CA HIS A 84 -2.15 -6.01 -12.31
C HIS A 84 -0.77 -6.64 -12.06
N VAL A 85 0.04 -6.79 -13.10
CA VAL A 85 1.43 -7.25 -12.99
C VAL A 85 2.26 -6.23 -12.20
N THR A 86 2.09 -4.93 -12.45
CA THR A 86 2.74 -3.88 -11.63
C THR A 86 2.30 -3.97 -10.16
N LYS A 87 1.02 -4.25 -9.87
CA LYS A 87 0.55 -4.46 -8.48
C LYS A 87 1.19 -5.70 -7.84
N ILE A 88 1.42 -6.77 -8.60
CA ILE A 88 2.12 -7.98 -8.13
C ILE A 88 3.56 -7.62 -7.75
N LEU A 89 4.30 -6.94 -8.64
CA LEU A 89 5.66 -6.45 -8.35
C LEU A 89 5.70 -5.61 -7.07
N LEU A 90 4.86 -4.57 -6.97
CA LEU A 90 4.80 -3.71 -5.80
C LEU A 90 4.45 -4.48 -4.51
N ARG A 91 3.62 -5.51 -4.61
CA ARG A 91 3.26 -6.35 -3.47
C ARG A 91 4.41 -7.23 -3.01
N VAL A 92 5.19 -7.79 -3.94
CA VAL A 92 6.41 -8.54 -3.60
C VAL A 92 7.41 -7.62 -2.91
N VAL A 93 7.68 -6.43 -3.49
CA VAL A 93 8.57 -5.42 -2.87
C VAL A 93 8.07 -5.04 -1.47
N MET A 94 6.78 -4.70 -1.33
CA MET A 94 6.17 -4.31 -0.06
C MET A 94 6.30 -5.42 1.00
N MET A 95 6.14 -6.69 0.61
CA MET A 95 6.29 -7.80 1.55
C MET A 95 7.73 -7.91 2.06
N ARG A 96 8.72 -7.80 1.17
CA ARG A 96 10.14 -7.81 1.54
C ARG A 96 10.50 -6.64 2.45
N VAL A 97 10.06 -5.44 2.10
CA VAL A 97 10.27 -4.22 2.91
C VAL A 97 9.64 -4.41 4.30
N ARG A 98 8.38 -4.84 4.38
CA ARG A 98 7.68 -5.04 5.65
C ARG A 98 8.39 -6.05 6.56
N ASN A 99 8.94 -7.12 5.99
CA ASN A 99 9.69 -8.12 6.75
C ASN A 99 10.96 -7.54 7.39
N LYS A 100 11.61 -6.57 6.74
CA LYS A 100 12.81 -5.90 7.26
C LYS A 100 12.47 -4.81 8.30
N ILE A 101 11.46 -3.99 8.05
CA ILE A 101 11.16 -2.82 8.90
C ILE A 101 10.16 -3.10 10.03
N GLY A 102 9.61 -4.32 10.13
CA GLY A 102 8.51 -4.63 11.04
C GLY A 102 8.79 -4.29 12.52
N GLN A 103 10.05 -4.43 12.95
CA GLN A 103 10.48 -4.11 14.33
C GLN A 103 10.62 -2.61 14.58
N GLU A 104 10.80 -1.80 13.53
CA GLU A 104 10.92 -0.34 13.60
C GLU A 104 9.55 0.35 13.67
N ILE A 105 8.47 -0.37 13.37
CA ILE A 105 7.12 0.16 13.45
C ILE A 105 6.73 0.31 14.92
N ALA A 106 6.48 1.54 15.34
CA ALA A 106 6.05 1.84 16.70
C ALA A 106 4.84 1.00 17.13
N GLU A 107 4.87 0.47 18.35
CA GLU A 107 3.80 -0.39 18.88
C GLU A 107 2.42 0.29 18.86
N LYS A 108 2.39 1.61 19.06
CA LYS A 108 1.17 2.43 19.05
C LYS A 108 0.62 2.70 17.64
N GLN A 109 1.39 2.43 16.59
CA GLN A 109 0.95 2.61 15.20
C GLN A 109 -0.13 1.57 14.86
N CYS A 110 -1.30 2.06 14.47
CA CYS A 110 -2.43 1.22 14.05
C CYS A 110 -2.71 1.27 12.55
N GLY A 111 -2.33 2.37 11.88
CA GLY A 111 -2.55 2.55 10.45
C GLY A 111 -1.59 1.70 9.62
N PHE A 112 -2.12 0.96 8.64
CA PHE A 112 -1.35 0.13 7.70
C PHE A 112 -0.48 -0.98 8.35
N VAL A 113 -0.76 -1.33 9.61
CA VAL A 113 -0.10 -2.43 10.33
C VAL A 113 -1.00 -3.66 10.31
N GLU A 114 -0.41 -4.83 10.02
CA GLU A 114 -1.16 -6.08 9.97
C GLU A 114 -1.80 -6.38 11.34
N ARG A 115 -3.06 -6.84 11.33
CA ARG A 115 -3.89 -7.14 12.51
C ARG A 115 -4.19 -5.94 13.43
N LYS A 116 -3.83 -4.71 13.04
CA LYS A 116 -4.25 -3.49 13.72
C LYS A 116 -5.18 -2.68 12.83
N GLY A 117 -6.11 -1.97 13.44
CA GLY A 117 -7.04 -1.09 12.73
C GLY A 117 -7.58 0.02 13.62
N THR A 118 -8.56 0.76 13.11
CA THR A 118 -9.17 1.90 13.80
C THR A 118 -9.76 1.50 15.15
N THR A 119 -10.31 0.28 15.28
CA THR A 119 -10.83 -0.24 16.55
C THR A 119 -9.76 -0.31 17.63
N ASN A 120 -8.53 -0.72 17.30
CA ASN A 120 -7.42 -0.73 18.26
C ASN A 120 -7.05 0.70 18.70
N ALA A 121 -6.99 1.64 17.76
CA ALA A 121 -6.69 3.04 18.06
C ALA A 121 -7.77 3.66 18.98
N ILE A 122 -9.05 3.42 18.68
CA ILE A 122 -10.17 3.88 19.50
C ILE A 122 -10.13 3.25 20.90
N TYR A 123 -9.85 1.95 20.99
CA TYR A 123 -9.73 1.26 22.27
C TYR A 123 -8.61 1.85 23.13
N MET A 124 -7.40 2.03 22.58
CA MET A 124 -6.28 2.64 23.31
C MET A 124 -6.61 4.05 23.79
N LEU A 125 -7.24 4.86 22.94
CA LEU A 125 -7.65 6.21 23.30
C LEU A 125 -8.68 6.21 24.43
N ARG A 126 -9.70 5.34 24.34
CA ARG A 126 -10.73 5.20 25.40
C ARG A 126 -10.13 4.75 26.72
N ALA A 127 -9.29 3.72 26.71
CA ALA A 127 -8.62 3.22 27.91
C ALA A 127 -7.78 4.32 28.59
N LEU A 128 -7.10 5.16 27.82
CA LEU A 128 -6.34 6.29 28.36
C LEU A 128 -7.25 7.34 29.00
N ILE A 129 -8.36 7.68 28.35
CA ILE A 129 -9.35 8.63 28.87
C ILE A 129 -9.98 8.10 30.17
N GLU A 130 -10.47 6.87 30.15
CA GLU A 130 -11.07 6.21 31.31
C GLU A 130 -10.10 6.20 32.50
N ARG A 131 -8.84 5.81 32.27
CA ARG A 131 -7.83 5.78 33.32
C ARG A 131 -7.53 7.15 33.91
N ALA A 132 -7.49 8.20 33.09
CA ALA A 132 -7.25 9.55 33.57
C ALA A 132 -8.44 10.09 34.38
N LEU A 133 -9.67 9.79 33.96
CA LEU A 133 -10.87 10.14 34.70
C LEU A 133 -10.94 9.41 36.06
N GLU A 134 -10.54 8.13 36.13
CA GLU A 134 -10.44 7.39 37.39
C GLU A 134 -9.52 8.05 38.42
N VAL A 135 -8.41 8.64 37.97
CA VAL A 135 -7.45 9.33 38.83
C VAL A 135 -7.69 10.84 38.93
N GLN A 136 -8.88 11.31 38.51
CA GLN A 136 -9.30 12.70 38.55
C GLN A 136 -8.30 13.66 37.88
N LYS A 137 -7.78 13.25 36.71
CA LYS A 137 -6.91 14.08 35.87
C LYS A 137 -7.65 14.52 34.61
N ASP A 138 -7.45 15.77 34.23
CA ASP A 138 -7.93 16.30 32.96
C ASP A 138 -7.20 15.63 31.79
N VAL A 139 -7.93 15.40 30.70
CA VAL A 139 -7.39 14.87 29.45
C VAL A 139 -7.62 15.87 28.33
N TYR A 140 -6.54 16.24 27.65
CA TYR A 140 -6.58 17.07 26.46
C TYR A 140 -6.15 16.24 25.25
N LEU A 141 -6.96 16.26 24.19
CA LEU A 141 -6.68 15.54 22.95
C LEU A 141 -6.27 16.52 21.86
N CYS A 142 -5.14 16.25 21.22
CA CYS A 142 -4.66 16.99 20.05
C CYS A 142 -4.62 16.04 18.85
N PHE A 143 -5.38 16.38 17.81
CA PHE A 143 -5.42 15.63 16.56
C PHE A 143 -4.59 16.36 15.50
N ILE A 144 -3.58 15.68 14.96
CA ILE A 144 -2.68 16.21 13.94
C ILE A 144 -2.98 15.48 12.62
N ASP A 145 -3.29 16.23 11.57
CA ASP A 145 -3.50 15.70 10.22
C ASP A 145 -2.56 16.36 9.21
N TYR A 146 -1.90 15.55 8.39
CA TYR A 146 -0.94 16.03 7.40
C TYR A 146 -1.62 16.26 6.05
N THR A 147 -1.59 17.51 5.57
CA THR A 147 -2.11 17.86 4.25
C THR A 147 -1.32 17.16 3.13
N LYS A 148 -2.02 16.41 2.27
CA LYS A 148 -1.43 15.77 1.07
C LYS A 148 -0.15 14.97 1.38
N ALA A 149 -0.18 14.15 2.43
CA ALA A 149 1.00 13.46 2.95
C ALA A 149 1.78 12.65 1.88
N PHE A 150 1.08 11.93 0.98
CA PHE A 150 1.72 11.16 -0.09
C PHE A 150 2.32 12.04 -1.20
N ASP A 151 1.74 13.21 -1.48
CA ASP A 151 2.25 14.14 -2.50
C ASP A 151 3.43 14.98 -1.98
N ARG A 152 3.49 15.18 -0.66
CA ARG A 152 4.49 16.03 0.00
C ARG A 152 5.68 15.28 0.57
N VAL A 153 5.65 13.94 0.54
CA VAL A 153 6.75 13.15 1.10
C VAL A 153 8.00 13.29 0.22
N ARG A 154 9.15 13.50 0.86
CA ARG A 154 10.43 13.58 0.16
C ARG A 154 10.96 12.19 -0.11
N HIS A 155 10.90 11.75 -1.37
CA HIS A 155 11.40 10.43 -1.78
C HIS A 155 12.88 10.20 -1.39
N THR A 156 13.70 11.24 -1.42
CA THR A 156 15.11 11.16 -0.99
C THR A 156 15.26 10.75 0.48
N GLU A 157 14.38 11.26 1.36
CA GLU A 157 14.39 10.91 2.78
C GLU A 157 13.89 9.48 3.01
N ILE A 158 12.86 9.04 2.26
CA ILE A 158 12.41 7.64 2.30
C ILE A 158 13.57 6.71 1.92
N LEU A 159 14.23 6.96 0.80
CA LEU A 159 15.34 6.13 0.34
C LEU A 159 16.50 6.12 1.33
N LYS A 160 16.79 7.27 1.97
CA LYS A 160 17.80 7.36 3.03
C LYS A 160 17.44 6.50 4.24
N GLN A 161 16.20 6.55 4.70
CA GLN A 161 15.74 5.72 5.82
C GLN A 161 15.76 4.24 5.48
N LEU A 162 15.30 3.85 4.28
CA LEU A 162 15.36 2.47 3.82
C LEU A 162 16.80 1.92 3.80
N LYS A 163 17.76 2.72 3.31
CA LYS A 163 19.19 2.36 3.36
C LYS A 163 19.71 2.17 4.79
N GLN A 164 19.31 3.04 5.73
CA GLN A 164 19.69 2.90 7.14
C GLN A 164 19.15 1.62 7.78
N LEU A 165 18.01 1.13 7.31
CA LEU A 165 17.39 -0.12 7.76
C LEU A 165 17.85 -1.35 6.96
N ASN A 166 18.92 -1.23 6.15
CA ASN A 166 19.45 -2.29 5.30
C ASN A 166 18.40 -2.91 4.38
N VAL A 167 17.47 -2.08 3.88
CA VAL A 167 16.57 -2.46 2.79
C VAL A 167 17.31 -2.21 1.48
N ASP A 168 17.90 -3.28 0.94
CA ASP A 168 18.53 -3.35 -0.39
C ASP A 168 17.62 -2.88 -1.52
#